data_AF-A0A833VM57-F1
#
_entry.id   AF-A0A833VM57-F1
#
_cell.length_a   1.000
_cell.length_b   1.000
_cell.length_c   1.000
_cell.angle_alpha   90.00
_cell.angle_beta   90.00
_cell.angle_gamma   90.00
#
_symmetry.space_group_name_H-M   'P 1'
#
loop_
_entity.id
_entity.type
_entity.pdbx_description
1 polymer ?
#
loop_
_entity_poly.entity_id
_entity_poly.type
_entity_poly.pdbx_seq_one_letter_code
_entity_poly.pdbx_strand_id
1 'polypeptide(L)'
;MALRVSDLPLDFASALLEVTTVLEDTQITYFCNILWCIWKARNQEIFSSKKATRQRILKQAQMMEMHIQQTTESSQTTIRSRVNIAAPLSGTQIVLLDASWDTNRKAGWGAVYYNHRGNINRVQYGFMGAEDPFHAESMALLNVLQNCQSHGLVQRGGTMHIFSDCKTMVRAIQCNELGDLPSWRATETIAQCIQILQQWGELCYCGISQGTR
;
A
#
# COMPACT_ATOMS: atom_id res chain seq x y z
N MET A 1 -13.13 -40.72 -1.81
CA MET A 1 -12.12 -40.99 -0.76
C MET A 1 -12.44 -40.07 0.41
N ALA A 2 -12.91 -40.61 1.53
CA ALA A 2 -13.30 -39.81 2.69
C ALA A 2 -12.08 -39.58 3.57
N LEU A 3 -11.71 -38.32 3.80
CA LEU A 3 -10.65 -37.94 4.75
C LEU A 3 -11.09 -38.38 6.16
N ARG A 4 -10.42 -39.39 6.71
CA ARG A 4 -10.52 -39.72 8.14
C ARG A 4 -9.48 -38.88 8.87
N VAL A 5 -9.91 -37.77 9.45
CA VAL A 5 -9.07 -36.95 10.33
C VAL A 5 -8.83 -37.76 11.61
N SER A 6 -7.60 -38.22 11.81
CA SER A 6 -7.18 -38.94 13.03
C SER A 6 -7.10 -38.00 14.24
N ASP A 7 -7.34 -38.56 15.44
CA ASP A 7 -7.51 -37.89 16.75
C ASP A 7 -6.26 -37.19 17.36
N LEU A 8 -5.39 -36.59 16.55
CA LEU A 8 -4.28 -35.74 17.03
C LEU A 8 -4.56 -34.27 16.65
N PRO A 9 -4.15 -33.28 17.48
CA PRO A 9 -4.28 -31.88 17.12
C PRO A 9 -3.32 -31.58 15.97
N LEU A 10 -3.79 -31.76 14.73
CA LEU A 10 -3.12 -31.19 13.58
C LEU A 10 -3.09 -29.68 13.78
N ASP A 11 -1.88 -29.13 13.89
CA ASP A 11 -1.74 -27.68 13.75
C ASP A 11 -2.22 -27.27 12.34
N PHE A 12 -2.62 -26.01 12.21
CA PHE A 12 -3.20 -25.50 10.98
C PHE A 12 -2.29 -25.69 9.77
N ALA A 13 -0.98 -25.64 9.96
CA ALA A 13 0.00 -25.85 8.89
C ALA A 13 -0.01 -27.29 8.39
N SER A 14 -0.06 -28.26 9.31
CA SER A 14 -0.13 -29.68 9.00
C SER A 14 -1.44 -30.04 8.29
N ALA A 15 -2.56 -29.47 8.74
CA ALA A 15 -3.86 -29.64 8.08
C ALA A 15 -3.90 -29.03 6.68
N LEU A 16 -3.27 -27.86 6.49
CA LEU A 16 -3.14 -27.24 5.16
C LEU A 16 -2.32 -28.10 4.22
N LEU A 17 -1.19 -28.63 4.69
CA LEU A 17 -0.31 -29.47 3.88
C LEU A 17 -1.01 -30.76 3.46
N GLU A 18 -1.74 -31.41 4.37
CA GLU A 18 -2.51 -32.60 4.04
C GLU A 18 -3.57 -32.31 2.97
N VAL A 19 -4.32 -31.22 3.12
CA VAL A 19 -5.34 -30.84 2.14
C VAL A 19 -4.72 -30.51 0.78
N THR A 20 -3.63 -29.74 0.73
CA THR A 20 -3.02 -29.36 -0.56
C THR A 20 -2.34 -30.52 -1.27
N THR A 21 -1.93 -31.58 -0.57
CA THR A 21 -1.36 -32.79 -1.22
C THR A 21 -2.37 -33.65 -1.96
N VAL A 22 -3.68 -33.47 -1.68
CA VAL A 22 -4.76 -34.26 -2.28
C VAL A 22 -5.50 -33.49 -3.38
N LEU A 23 -5.34 -32.17 -3.43
CA LEU A 23 -6.05 -31.30 -4.37
C LEU A 23 -5.24 -31.08 -5.65
N GLU A 24 -5.94 -30.99 -6.77
CA GLU A 24 -5.37 -30.52 -8.04
C GLU A 24 -5.11 -29.01 -7.99
N ASP A 25 -4.22 -28.48 -8.83
CA ASP A 25 -3.83 -27.05 -8.82
C ASP A 25 -5.01 -26.07 -8.83
N THR A 26 -6.02 -26.33 -9.66
CA THR A 26 -7.25 -25.50 -9.74
C THR A 26 -8.07 -25.57 -8.46
N GLN A 27 -8.09 -26.74 -7.81
CA GLN A 27 -8.78 -26.94 -6.54
C GLN A 27 -8.01 -26.30 -5.38
N ILE A 28 -6.67 -26.27 -5.44
CA ILE A 28 -5.83 -25.53 -4.49
C ILE A 28 -6.13 -24.04 -4.58
N THR A 29 -6.21 -23.47 -5.79
CA THR A 29 -6.56 -22.05 -5.98
C THR A 29 -7.92 -21.73 -5.38
N TYR A 30 -8.94 -22.54 -5.68
CA TYR A 30 -10.27 -22.34 -5.12
C TYR A 30 -10.30 -22.51 -3.59
N PHE A 31 -9.58 -23.48 -3.05
CA PHE A 31 -9.42 -23.68 -1.61
C PHE A 31 -8.77 -22.47 -0.93
N CYS A 32 -7.70 -21.92 -1.50
CA CYS A 32 -7.06 -20.70 -1.04
C CYS A 32 -8.01 -19.49 -1.07
N ASN A 33 -8.84 -19.36 -2.11
CA ASN A 33 -9.87 -18.33 -2.20
C ASN A 33 -10.91 -18.45 -1.07
N ILE A 34 -11.29 -19.67 -0.70
CA ILE A 34 -12.18 -19.92 0.45
C ILE A 34 -11.51 -19.49 1.76
N LEU A 35 -10.26 -19.90 2.01
CA LEU A 35 -9.53 -19.52 3.23
C LEU A 35 -9.39 -18.01 3.36
N TRP A 36 -9.08 -17.32 2.26
CA TRP A 36 -9.01 -15.86 2.20
C TRP A 36 -10.36 -15.20 2.53
N CYS A 37 -11.46 -15.71 1.98
CA CYS A 37 -12.80 -15.21 2.29
C CYS A 37 -13.21 -15.46 3.75
N ILE A 38 -12.81 -16.59 4.34
CA ILE A 38 -13.02 -16.88 5.77
C ILE A 38 -12.24 -15.87 6.63
N TRP A 39 -10.96 -15.64 6.31
CA TRP A 39 -10.13 -14.66 7.03
C TRP A 39 -10.71 -13.24 6.95
N LYS A 40 -11.13 -12.79 5.76
CA LYS A 40 -11.80 -11.49 5.59
C LYS A 40 -13.10 -11.39 6.39
N ALA A 41 -13.93 -12.43 6.36
CA ALA A 41 -15.18 -12.48 7.11
C ALA A 41 -14.93 -12.38 8.62
N ARG A 42 -13.95 -13.13 9.15
CA ARG A 42 -13.53 -13.03 10.55
C ARG A 42 -13.09 -11.62 10.91
N ASN A 43 -12.27 -10.98 10.08
CA ASN A 43 -11.82 -9.61 10.34
C ASN A 43 -12.98 -8.61 10.30
N GLN A 44 -13.93 -8.74 9.38
CA GLN A 44 -15.12 -7.90 9.34
C GLN A 44 -16.02 -8.09 10.56
N GLU A 45 -16.08 -9.31 11.10
CA GLU A 45 -16.80 -9.55 12.36
C GLU A 45 -16.10 -8.89 13.54
N ILE A 46 -14.78 -9.05 13.66
CA ILE A 46 -13.97 -8.46 14.75
C ILE A 46 -14.00 -6.93 14.70
N PHE A 47 -13.77 -6.33 13.53
CA PHE A 47 -13.56 -4.89 13.40
C PHE A 47 -14.81 -4.11 13.03
N SER A 48 -15.86 -4.77 12.52
CA SER A 48 -17.09 -4.08 12.06
C SER A 48 -18.37 -4.71 12.58
N SER A 49 -18.31 -5.74 13.45
CA SER A 49 -19.48 -6.48 13.96
C SER A 49 -20.40 -7.04 12.87
N LYS A 50 -19.87 -7.23 11.66
CA LYS A 50 -20.62 -7.75 10.50
C LYS A 50 -20.40 -9.25 10.38
N LYS A 51 -21.43 -10.05 10.70
CA LYS A 51 -21.39 -11.50 10.52
C LYS A 51 -21.58 -11.87 9.04
N ALA A 52 -20.73 -12.74 8.54
CA ALA A 52 -20.88 -13.32 7.21
C ALA A 52 -21.48 -14.73 7.30
N THR A 53 -22.41 -15.05 6.40
CA THR A 53 -22.94 -16.41 6.29
C THR A 53 -21.99 -17.30 5.48
N ARG A 54 -22.01 -18.61 5.73
CA ARG A 54 -21.21 -19.59 4.98
C ARG A 54 -21.47 -19.51 3.46
N GLN A 55 -22.74 -19.36 3.08
CA GLN A 55 -23.15 -19.19 1.68
C GLN A 55 -22.53 -17.95 1.04
N ARG A 56 -22.44 -16.84 1.78
CA ARG A 56 -21.81 -15.61 1.29
C ARG A 56 -20.31 -15.79 1.08
N ILE A 57 -19.63 -16.48 1.99
CA ILE A 57 -18.19 -16.79 1.88
C ILE A 57 -17.92 -17.64 0.63
N LEU A 58 -18.68 -18.73 0.44
CA LEU A 58 -18.55 -19.61 -0.73
C LEU A 58 -18.84 -18.88 -2.04
N LYS A 59 -19.90 -18.07 -2.08
CA LYS A 59 -20.26 -17.26 -3.26
C LYS A 59 -19.16 -16.25 -3.58
N GLN A 60 -18.54 -15.63 -2.58
CA GLN A 60 -17.41 -14.71 -2.78
C GLN A 60 -16.19 -15.43 -3.33
N ALA A 61 -15.84 -16.59 -2.79
CA ALA A 61 -14.72 -17.40 -3.32
C ALA A 61 -14.97 -17.82 -4.78
N GLN A 62 -16.19 -18.22 -5.12
CA GLN A 62 -16.56 -18.58 -6.50
C GLN A 62 -16.48 -17.39 -7.46
N MET A 63 -16.91 -16.20 -7.04
CA MET A 63 -16.77 -14.98 -7.85
C MET A 63 -15.29 -14.62 -8.08
N MET A 64 -14.43 -14.81 -7.08
CA MET A 64 -12.98 -14.60 -7.23
C MET A 64 -12.39 -15.58 -8.24
N GLU A 65 -12.76 -16.86 -8.17
CA GLU A 65 -12.32 -17.89 -9.11
C GLU A 65 -12.70 -17.57 -10.56
N MET A 66 -13.97 -17.21 -10.80
CA MET A 66 -14.44 -16.82 -12.13
C MET A 66 -13.68 -15.60 -12.67
N HIS A 67 -13.34 -14.63 -11.80
CA HIS A 67 -12.59 -13.45 -12.21
C HIS A 67 -11.15 -13.80 -12.60
N ILE A 68 -10.51 -14.72 -11.88
CA ILE A 68 -9.16 -15.22 -12.21
C ILE A 68 -9.17 -15.95 -13.55
N GLN A 69 -10.18 -16.79 -13.80
CA GLN A 69 -10.30 -17.51 -15.07
C GLN A 69 -10.51 -16.54 -16.25
N GLN A 70 -11.39 -15.55 -16.11
CA GLN A 70 -11.62 -14.50 -17.12
C GLN A 70 -10.37 -13.63 -17.39
N THR A 71 -9.53 -13.42 -16.38
CA THR A 71 -8.26 -12.66 -16.52
C THR A 71 -7.08 -13.49 -17.03
N THR A 72 -7.21 -14.83 -17.05
CA THR A 72 -6.19 -15.74 -17.59
C THR A 72 -6.44 -16.07 -19.07
N GLU A 73 -7.70 -16.12 -19.50
CA GLU A 73 -8.09 -16.34 -20.90
C GLU A 73 -7.95 -15.10 -21.79
N SER A 74 -8.01 -13.90 -21.20
CA SER A 74 -7.56 -12.70 -21.90
C SER A 74 -6.03 -12.75 -21.92
N SER A 75 -5.46 -12.98 -23.11
CA SER A 75 -4.01 -12.92 -23.33
C SER A 75 -3.45 -11.71 -22.57
N GLN A 76 -2.70 -11.99 -21.51
CA GLN A 76 -2.09 -10.95 -20.69
C GLN A 76 -1.10 -10.21 -21.58
N THR A 77 -1.58 -9.16 -22.23
CA THR A 77 -0.72 -8.00 -22.46
C THR A 77 -0.31 -7.62 -21.06
N THR A 78 0.92 -7.97 -20.69
CA THR A 78 1.51 -7.59 -19.42
C THR A 78 1.46 -6.06 -19.38
N ILE A 79 0.35 -5.49 -18.93
CA ILE A 79 0.30 -4.11 -18.47
C ILE A 79 1.04 -4.21 -17.14
N ARG A 80 2.38 -4.24 -17.25
CA ARG A 80 3.18 -3.49 -16.30
C ARG A 80 2.59 -2.10 -16.39
N SER A 81 1.63 -1.79 -15.53
CA SER A 81 1.37 -0.42 -15.16
C SER A 81 2.62 0.04 -14.44
N ARG A 82 3.70 0.26 -15.22
CA ARG A 82 4.58 1.36 -14.94
C ARG A 82 3.60 2.50 -14.77
N VAL A 83 3.51 3.06 -13.57
CA VAL A 83 2.97 4.39 -13.41
C VAL A 83 3.64 5.18 -14.53
N ASN A 84 2.85 5.58 -15.53
CA ASN A 84 3.39 6.18 -16.74
C ASN A 84 3.71 7.63 -16.38
N ILE A 85 4.65 7.78 -15.45
CA ILE A 85 5.18 9.08 -15.09
C ILE A 85 6.01 9.43 -16.29
N ALA A 86 5.51 10.38 -17.09
CA ALA A 86 6.28 10.94 -18.19
C ALA A 86 7.69 11.23 -17.67
N ALA A 87 8.71 10.87 -18.44
CA ALA A 87 10.10 11.11 -18.06
C ALA A 87 10.21 12.59 -17.66
N PRO A 88 10.50 12.89 -16.38
CA PRO A 88 10.38 14.25 -15.92
C PRO A 88 11.52 15.07 -16.51
N LEU A 89 11.40 16.39 -16.46
CA LEU A 89 12.40 17.29 -17.04
C LEU A 89 13.80 16.98 -16.51
N SER A 90 14.83 17.30 -17.29
CA SER A 90 16.21 17.11 -16.85
C SER A 90 16.46 17.86 -15.53
N GLY A 91 17.04 17.19 -14.55
CA GLY A 91 17.21 17.74 -13.20
C GLY A 91 16.04 17.48 -12.25
N THR A 92 14.99 16.79 -12.70
CA THR A 92 13.85 16.43 -11.86
C THR A 92 13.98 15.03 -11.27
N GLN A 93 13.70 14.90 -9.97
CA GLN A 93 13.59 13.63 -9.27
C GLN A 93 12.15 13.36 -8.85
N ILE A 94 11.67 12.15 -9.10
CA ILE A 94 10.36 11.70 -8.64
C ILE A 94 10.54 10.81 -7.42
N VAL A 95 9.69 10.99 -6.41
CA VAL A 95 9.66 10.14 -5.22
C VAL A 95 8.25 9.61 -5.03
N LEU A 96 8.09 8.30 -4.97
CA LEU A 96 6.84 7.65 -4.56
C LEU A 96 6.97 7.30 -3.08
N LEU A 97 6.03 7.76 -2.26
CA LEU A 97 6.03 7.60 -0.81
C LEU A 97 4.76 6.87 -0.35
N ASP A 98 4.92 5.99 0.63
CA ASP A 98 3.82 5.31 1.30
C ASP A 98 4.18 5.01 2.76
N ALA A 99 3.17 5.01 3.64
CA ALA A 99 3.31 4.63 5.04
C ALA A 99 2.29 3.57 5.45
N SER A 100 2.74 2.68 6.34
CA SER A 100 1.90 1.67 6.98
C SER A 100 1.87 1.92 8.47
N TRP A 101 0.75 1.59 9.11
CA TRP A 101 0.56 1.80 10.53
C TRP A 101 -0.22 0.64 11.17
N ASP A 102 0.13 0.32 12.41
CA ASP A 102 -0.45 -0.71 13.27
C ASP A 102 -1.01 -0.05 14.55
N THR A 103 -2.10 -0.60 15.09
CA THR A 103 -2.75 -0.16 16.34
C THR A 103 -1.83 -0.11 17.57
N ASN A 104 -0.69 -0.81 17.56
CA ASN A 104 0.38 -0.70 18.56
C ASN A 104 1.26 0.55 18.39
N ARG A 105 0.82 1.53 17.59
CA ARG A 105 1.56 2.77 17.27
C ARG A 105 2.89 2.53 16.55
N LYS A 106 3.03 1.36 15.94
CA LYS A 106 4.17 1.02 15.09
C LYS A 106 3.83 1.42 13.66
N ALA A 107 4.77 2.06 12.99
CA ALA A 107 4.64 2.42 11.60
C ALA A 107 5.89 2.00 10.82
N GLY A 108 5.67 1.67 9.56
CA GLY A 108 6.71 1.50 8.56
C GLY A 108 6.51 2.50 7.44
N TRP A 109 7.56 2.93 6.78
CA TRP A 109 7.45 3.76 5.58
C TRP A 109 8.39 3.28 4.49
N GLY A 110 8.05 3.60 3.26
CA GLY A 110 8.84 3.31 2.08
C GLY A 110 8.85 4.47 1.11
N ALA A 111 9.97 4.68 0.44
CA ALA A 111 10.13 5.65 -0.63
C ALA A 111 10.92 5.06 -1.81
N VAL A 112 10.42 5.26 -3.03
CA VAL A 112 11.09 4.86 -4.26
C VAL A 112 11.41 6.10 -5.08
N TYR A 113 12.69 6.26 -5.43
CA TYR A 113 13.21 7.41 -6.13
C TYR A 113 13.47 7.05 -7.59
N TYR A 114 12.97 7.88 -8.50
CA TYR A 114 13.20 7.76 -9.94
C TYR A 114 13.99 8.97 -10.42
N ASN A 115 14.98 8.72 -11.28
CA ASN A 115 15.70 9.78 -11.97
C ASN A 115 14.91 10.31 -13.17
N HIS A 116 15.44 11.34 -13.83
CA HIS A 116 14.87 11.94 -15.04
C HIS A 116 14.67 10.97 -16.23
N ARG A 117 15.29 9.77 -16.19
CA ARG A 117 15.12 8.72 -17.20
C ARG A 117 14.00 7.74 -16.85
N GLY A 118 13.30 7.95 -15.73
CA GLY A 118 12.29 7.03 -15.22
C GLY A 118 12.86 5.74 -14.63
N ASN A 119 14.17 5.70 -14.34
CA ASN A 119 14.79 4.55 -13.70
C ASN A 119 14.84 4.75 -12.19
N ILE A 120 14.57 3.67 -11.45
CA ILE A 120 14.75 3.65 -10.00
C ILE A 120 16.24 3.84 -9.72
N ASN A 121 16.60 4.91 -8.98
CA ASN A 121 17.98 5.16 -8.57
C ASN A 121 18.20 4.92 -7.08
N ARG A 122 17.13 4.87 -6.27
CA ARG A 122 17.19 4.62 -4.84
C ARG A 122 15.86 4.08 -4.32
N VAL A 123 15.94 3.24 -3.30
CA VAL A 123 14.81 2.82 -2.46
C VAL A 123 15.21 3.09 -1.02
N GLN A 124 14.30 3.65 -0.23
CA GLN A 124 14.47 3.88 1.21
C GLN A 124 13.26 3.31 1.94
N TYR A 125 13.50 2.88 3.18
CA TYR A 125 12.45 2.46 4.08
C TYR A 125 12.92 2.63 5.52
N GLY A 126 11.97 2.60 6.44
CA GLY A 126 12.27 2.66 7.87
C GLY A 126 11.09 2.29 8.73
N PHE A 127 11.36 2.17 10.02
CA PHE A 127 10.34 1.99 11.04
C PHE A 127 10.31 3.21 11.95
N MET A 128 9.13 3.57 12.42
CA MET A 128 8.91 4.72 13.29
C MET A 128 7.71 4.49 14.21
N GLY A 129 7.61 5.32 15.24
CA GLY A 129 6.39 5.43 16.03
C GLY A 129 5.45 6.45 15.38
N ALA A 130 4.17 6.12 15.27
CA ALA A 130 3.14 7.07 14.86
C ALA A 130 1.85 6.83 15.65
N GLU A 131 1.15 7.90 15.99
CA GLU A 131 -0.05 7.83 16.83
C GLU A 131 -1.27 7.30 16.07
N ASP A 132 -1.31 7.59 14.77
CA ASP A 132 -2.41 7.28 13.87
C ASP A 132 -1.87 7.19 12.43
N PRO A 133 -2.67 6.66 11.48
CA PRO A 133 -2.25 6.53 10.09
C PRO A 133 -1.86 7.86 9.43
N PHE A 134 -2.54 8.96 9.77
CA PHE A 134 -2.26 10.27 9.18
C PHE A 134 -0.93 10.85 9.67
N HIS A 135 -0.60 10.63 10.94
CA HIS A 135 0.70 10.93 11.51
C HIS A 135 1.81 10.05 10.88
N ALA A 136 1.53 8.77 10.58
CA ALA A 136 2.50 7.90 9.89
C ALA A 136 2.85 8.43 8.49
N GLU A 137 1.85 8.80 7.69
CA GLU A 137 2.04 9.44 6.38
C GLU A 137 2.88 10.72 6.47
N SER A 138 2.54 11.58 7.43
CA SER A 138 3.23 12.85 7.65
C SER A 138 4.69 12.64 8.03
N MET A 139 4.96 11.66 8.89
CA MET A 139 6.32 11.30 9.32
C MET A 139 7.12 10.66 8.18
N ALA A 140 6.49 9.85 7.34
CA ALA A 140 7.14 9.28 6.15
C ALA A 140 7.64 10.40 5.24
N LEU A 141 6.82 11.43 5.01
CA LEU A 141 7.20 12.58 4.21
C LEU A 141 8.36 13.36 4.85
N LEU A 142 8.29 13.62 6.16
CA LEU A 142 9.36 14.32 6.87
C LEU A 142 10.70 13.57 6.75
N ASN A 143 10.68 12.25 6.93
CA ASN A 143 11.88 11.42 6.77
C ASN A 143 12.44 11.48 5.35
N VAL A 144 11.60 11.45 4.33
CA VAL A 144 12.02 11.61 2.93
C VAL A 144 12.69 12.97 2.73
N LEU A 145 12.06 14.05 3.20
CA LEU A 145 12.56 15.41 3.04
C LEU A 145 13.92 15.62 3.74
N GLN A 146 14.04 15.17 4.99
CA GLN A 146 15.30 15.23 5.74
C GLN A 146 16.41 14.37 5.10
N ASN A 147 16.06 13.21 4.56
CA ASN A 147 17.02 12.37 3.83
C ASN A 147 17.49 13.04 2.53
N CYS A 148 16.57 13.66 1.79
CA CYS A 148 16.92 14.45 0.61
C CYS A 148 17.85 15.61 0.96
N GLN A 149 17.63 16.25 2.11
CA GLN A 149 18.45 17.33 2.64
C GLN A 149 19.86 16.90 3.00
N SER A 150 19.99 15.83 3.77
CA SER A 150 21.28 15.32 4.22
C SER A 150 22.14 14.74 3.10
N HIS A 151 21.53 14.17 2.06
CA HIS A 151 22.26 13.47 1.00
C HIS A 151 22.37 14.25 -0.31
N GLY A 152 21.91 15.50 -0.35
CA GLY A 152 22.00 16.36 -1.54
C GLY A 152 21.33 15.74 -2.77
N LEU A 153 20.20 15.05 -2.57
CA LEU A 153 19.52 14.30 -3.64
C LEU A 153 18.90 15.20 -4.70
N VAL A 154 18.64 16.46 -4.36
CA VAL A 154 18.25 17.49 -5.31
C VAL A 154 19.50 18.19 -5.80
N GLN A 155 19.80 18.08 -7.09
CA GLN A 155 20.85 18.89 -7.71
C GLN A 155 20.52 20.36 -7.51
N ARG A 156 21.53 21.23 -7.37
CA ARG A 156 21.33 22.66 -7.19
C ARG A 156 20.56 23.22 -8.40
N GLY A 157 19.32 23.67 -8.19
CA GLY A 157 18.41 24.11 -9.26
C GLY A 157 17.54 23.01 -9.90
N GLY A 158 17.57 21.79 -9.36
CA GLY A 158 16.66 20.70 -9.73
C GLY A 158 15.33 20.78 -8.98
N THR A 159 14.34 20.04 -9.47
CA THR A 159 12.99 19.97 -8.88
C THR A 159 12.74 18.58 -8.32
N MET A 160 12.05 18.49 -7.19
CA MET A 160 11.57 17.22 -6.65
C MET A 160 10.05 17.17 -6.72
N HIS A 161 9.50 16.11 -7.30
CA HIS A 161 8.07 15.78 -7.21
C HIS A 161 7.90 14.59 -6.30
N ILE A 162 7.24 14.81 -5.17
CA ILE A 162 6.90 13.74 -4.24
C ILE A 162 5.44 13.36 -4.49
N PHE A 163 5.16 12.06 -4.49
CA PHE A 163 3.83 11.51 -4.69
C PHE A 163 3.43 10.69 -3.46
N SER A 164 2.25 10.99 -2.93
CA SER A 164 1.58 10.22 -1.88
C SER A 164 0.10 10.07 -2.26
N ASP A 165 -0.53 8.98 -1.81
CA ASP A 165 -1.96 8.71 -1.94
C ASP A 165 -2.78 9.29 -0.77
N CYS A 166 -2.11 9.85 0.25
CA CYS A 166 -2.76 10.53 1.36
C CYS A 166 -3.25 11.92 0.95
N LYS A 167 -4.45 11.95 0.36
CA LYS A 167 -5.11 13.17 -0.14
C LYS A 167 -5.17 14.30 0.88
N THR A 168 -5.45 13.97 2.14
CA THR A 168 -5.54 14.95 3.23
C THR A 168 -4.19 15.63 3.47
N MET A 169 -3.09 14.86 3.46
CA MET A 169 -1.74 15.39 3.68
C MET A 169 -1.32 16.28 2.51
N VAL A 170 -1.54 15.79 1.28
CA VAL A 170 -1.19 16.57 0.08
C VAL A 170 -1.96 17.88 0.04
N ARG A 171 -3.27 17.87 0.33
CA ARG A 171 -4.07 19.09 0.41
C ARG A 171 -3.54 20.05 1.47
N ALA A 172 -3.25 19.56 2.67
CA ALA A 172 -2.76 20.39 3.77
C ALA A 172 -1.48 21.14 3.39
N ILE A 173 -0.57 20.47 2.68
CA ILE A 173 0.71 21.04 2.22
C ILE A 173 0.50 22.02 1.07
N GLN A 174 -0.28 21.64 0.06
CA GLN A 174 -0.52 22.48 -1.12
C GLN A 174 -1.28 23.77 -0.79
N CYS A 175 -2.26 23.69 0.12
CA CYS A 175 -3.08 24.82 0.52
C CYS A 175 -2.55 25.57 1.74
N ASN A 176 -1.49 25.06 2.40
CA ASN A 176 -1.00 25.56 3.69
C ASN A 176 -2.12 25.64 4.76
N GLU A 177 -3.04 24.68 4.73
CA GLU A 177 -4.23 24.60 5.59
C GLU A 177 -3.99 23.60 6.73
N LEU A 178 -3.66 24.10 7.92
CA LEU A 178 -3.38 23.28 9.12
C LEU A 178 -4.58 23.17 10.09
N GLY A 179 -5.63 23.97 9.89
CA GLY A 179 -6.68 24.22 10.89
C GLY A 179 -7.63 23.06 11.19
N ASP A 180 -7.76 22.07 10.30
CA ASP A 180 -8.74 20.97 10.41
C ASP A 180 -8.12 19.59 10.18
N LEU A 181 -6.87 19.40 10.62
CA LEU A 181 -6.18 18.14 10.40
C LEU A 181 -6.60 17.05 11.40
N PRO A 182 -6.69 15.78 10.99
CA PRO A 182 -7.14 14.67 11.84
C PRO A 182 -6.29 14.40 13.09
N SER A 183 -5.06 14.90 13.14
CA SER A 183 -4.09 14.60 14.18
C SER A 183 -3.20 15.79 14.46
N TRP A 184 -3.14 16.23 15.72
CA TRP A 184 -2.34 17.38 16.14
C TRP A 184 -0.82 17.15 15.95
N ARG A 185 -0.35 15.91 16.17
CA ARG A 185 1.06 15.56 15.90
C ARG A 185 1.37 15.57 14.42
N ALA A 186 0.44 15.10 13.60
CA ALA A 186 0.57 15.21 12.16
C ALA A 186 0.62 16.69 11.73
N THR A 187 -0.16 17.58 12.36
CA THR A 187 -0.11 19.03 12.09
C THR A 187 1.28 19.61 12.30
N GLU A 188 1.93 19.31 13.43
CA GLU A 188 3.30 19.77 13.71
C GLU A 188 4.29 19.22 12.67
N THR A 189 4.16 17.94 12.34
CA THR A 189 5.00 17.27 11.34
C THR A 189 4.83 17.90 9.95
N ILE A 190 3.58 18.17 9.55
CA ILE A 190 3.26 18.81 8.27
C ILE A 190 3.81 20.24 8.22
N ALA A 191 3.73 21.00 9.33
CA ALA A 191 4.30 22.34 9.39
C ALA A 191 5.83 22.31 9.13
N GLN A 192 6.54 21.32 9.66
CA GLN A 192 7.97 21.11 9.36
C GLN A 192 8.20 20.74 7.90
N CYS A 193 7.38 19.84 7.34
CA CYS A 193 7.46 19.48 5.92
C CYS A 193 7.28 20.70 5.01
N ILE A 194 6.32 21.58 5.30
CA ILE A 194 6.07 22.82 4.54
C ILE A 194 7.30 23.73 4.56
N GLN A 195 7.94 23.91 5.73
CA GLN A 195 9.16 24.71 5.84
C GLN A 195 10.30 24.16 4.98
N ILE A 196 10.46 22.84 4.90
CA ILE A 196 11.50 22.21 4.06
C ILE A 196 11.13 22.34 2.58
N LEU A 197 9.87 22.09 2.21
CA LEU A 197 9.40 22.12 0.83
C LEU A 197 9.48 23.53 0.21
N GLN A 198 9.22 24.58 0.99
CA GLN A 198 9.38 25.98 0.55
C GLN A 198 10.80 26.29 0.04
N GLN A 199 11.79 25.50 0.44
CA GLN A 199 13.15 25.67 -0.04
C GLN A 199 13.36 24.96 -1.38
N TRP A 200 12.85 23.74 -1.57
CA TRP A 200 13.43 22.78 -2.55
C TRP A 200 12.45 22.02 -3.46
N GLY A 201 11.13 22.07 -3.28
CA GLY A 201 10.29 21.17 -4.07
C GLY A 201 8.78 21.39 -4.04
N GLU A 202 8.10 20.57 -4.84
CA GLU A 202 6.65 20.55 -4.98
C GLU A 202 6.10 19.17 -4.60
N LEU A 203 5.01 19.14 -3.82
CA LEU A 203 4.31 17.91 -3.48
C LEU A 203 3.11 17.72 -4.43
N CYS A 204 3.00 16.53 -5.02
CA CYS A 204 1.93 16.15 -5.92
C CYS A 204 1.09 15.01 -5.33
N TYR A 205 -0.20 15.00 -5.64
CA TYR A 205 -1.10 13.91 -5.27
C TYR A 205 -1.12 12.87 -6.39
N CYS A 206 -0.89 11.59 -6.07
CA CYS A 206 -1.13 10.50 -7.01
C CYS A 206 -2.50 9.87 -6.68
N GLY A 207 -3.55 10.43 -7.25
CA GLY A 207 -4.82 9.73 -7.28
C GLY A 207 -4.67 8.51 -8.15
N ILE A 208 -4.94 7.31 -7.63
CA ILE A 208 -5.22 6.16 -8.48
C ILE A 208 -6.47 6.55 -9.28
N SER A 209 -6.28 7.05 -10.50
CA SER A 209 -7.37 7.10 -11.47
C SER A 209 -7.77 5.65 -11.67
N GLN A 210 -8.88 5.24 -11.05
CA GLN A 210 -9.58 4.04 -11.50
C GLN A 210 -9.78 4.24 -13.00
N GLY A 211 -9.13 3.40 -13.80
CA GLY A 211 -9.33 3.41 -15.24
C GLY A 211 -10.81 3.25 -15.50
N THR A 212 -11.48 4.33 -15.85
CA THR A 212 -12.77 4.29 -16.52
C THR A 212 -12.52 3.66 -17.88
N ARG A 213 -12.83 2.37 -17.99
CA ARG A 213 -13.30 1.74 -19.21
C ARG A 213 -14.43 0.81 -18.85
#